data_AF-A0A382TNW9-F1
#
_entry.id   AF-A0A382TNW9-F1
#
_cell.length_a   1.000
_cell.length_b   1.000
_cell.length_c   1.000
_cell.angle_alpha   90.00
_cell.angle_beta   90.00
_cell.angle_gamma   90.00
#
_symmetry.space_group_name_H-M   'P 1'
#
loop_
_entity.id
_entity.type
_entity.pdbx_description
1 polymer ?
#
loop_
_entity_poly.entity_id
_entity_poly.type
_entity_poly.pdbx_seq_one_letter_code
_entity_poly.pdbx_strand_id
1 'polypeptide(L)'
;MIKKLILLIIGLCWGQEVSFMRFYSNEHNYMADDRLLSTQRFGIPYIQVFYNDQKVPLIKESLDASGEVFSREVFEYNNEKKLIRQFFLNSDQKPDSLIQFGIDEPWSEEFRKALINKTRGYFTGQESKFILNASNQIEKIQFYNVQGLRYGQIDFIYDHL
;
A
#
# COMPACT_ATOMS: atom_id res chain seq x y z
N MET A 1 21.49 11.36 7.19
CA MET A 1 21.50 10.49 5.98
C MET A 1 20.16 9.80 5.66
N ILE A 2 19.09 10.04 6.46
CA ILE A 2 17.79 9.33 6.33
C ILE A 2 16.78 10.04 5.41
N LYS A 3 16.99 11.33 5.11
CA LYS A 3 16.17 12.08 4.13
C LYS A 3 16.23 11.51 2.69
N LYS A 4 17.17 10.61 2.38
CA LYS A 4 17.31 10.01 1.04
C LYS A 4 16.40 8.79 0.79
N LEU A 5 15.89 8.11 1.83
CA LEU A 5 15.03 6.93 1.63
C LEU A 5 13.61 7.33 1.21
N ILE A 6 13.08 8.43 1.77
CA ILE A 6 11.74 8.96 1.43
C ILE A 6 11.73 9.59 0.02
N LEU A 7 12.87 10.16 -0.43
CA LEU A 7 12.98 10.72 -1.77
C LEU A 7 12.86 9.66 -2.88
N LEU A 8 13.12 8.38 -2.57
CA LEU A 8 12.96 7.27 -3.50
C LEU A 8 11.47 6.96 -3.80
N ILE A 9 10.56 7.21 -2.85
CA ILE A 9 9.15 6.81 -2.95
C ILE A 9 8.41 7.67 -4.00
N ILE A 10 8.76 8.94 -4.14
CA ILE A 10 8.15 9.86 -5.13
C ILE A 10 8.74 9.63 -6.54
N GLY A 11 9.97 9.12 -6.64
CA GLY A 11 10.61 8.80 -7.92
C GLY A 11 10.03 7.57 -8.63
N LEU A 12 9.32 6.69 -7.92
CA LEU A 12 8.80 5.43 -8.47
C LEU A 12 7.46 5.58 -9.22
N CYS A 13 6.81 6.74 -9.16
CA CYS A 13 5.67 7.05 -10.03
C CYS A 13 6.09 7.42 -11.47
N TRP A 14 7.41 7.53 -11.75
CA TRP A 14 7.94 7.86 -13.07
C TRP A 14 7.89 6.62 -13.98
N GLY A 15 6.72 6.31 -14.52
CA GLY A 15 6.57 5.28 -15.55
C GLY A 15 5.19 4.64 -15.65
N GLN A 16 4.29 4.88 -14.69
CA GLN A 16 2.92 4.35 -14.77
C GLN A 16 1.97 5.44 -15.29
N GLU A 17 1.52 5.28 -16.52
CA GLU A 17 0.62 6.23 -17.17
C GLU A 17 -0.83 5.96 -16.76
N VAL A 18 -1.46 6.98 -16.18
CA VAL A 18 -2.90 7.00 -15.94
C VAL A 18 -3.61 7.18 -17.28
N SER A 19 -4.54 6.27 -17.59
CA SER A 19 -5.35 6.34 -18.81
C SER A 19 -6.79 6.75 -18.54
N PHE A 20 -7.38 6.32 -17.42
CA PHE A 20 -8.74 6.73 -17.03
C PHE A 20 -8.94 6.63 -15.52
N MET A 21 -10.06 7.17 -15.04
CA MET A 21 -10.47 7.10 -13.64
C MET A 21 -11.91 6.58 -13.53
N ARG A 22 -12.20 5.87 -12.45
CA ARG A 22 -13.56 5.46 -12.06
C ARG A 22 -13.85 5.88 -10.62
N PHE A 23 -15.14 5.89 -10.30
CA PHE A 23 -15.65 6.32 -9.01
C PHE A 23 -16.51 5.21 -8.43
N TYR A 24 -16.47 5.03 -7.11
CA TYR A 24 -17.19 4.00 -6.37
C TYR A 24 -17.72 4.59 -5.08
N SER A 25 -18.88 4.15 -4.62
CA SER A 25 -19.49 4.66 -3.38
C SER A 25 -18.76 4.17 -2.12
N ASN A 26 -18.12 3.00 -2.19
CA ASN A 26 -17.41 2.35 -1.08
C ASN A 26 -16.52 1.21 -1.61
N GLU A 27 -15.79 0.55 -0.71
CA GLU A 27 -14.90 -0.57 -1.02
C GLU A 27 -15.62 -1.77 -1.64
N HIS A 28 -16.82 -2.12 -1.18
CA HIS A 28 -17.58 -3.23 -1.75
C HIS A 28 -17.89 -2.98 -3.23
N ASN A 29 -18.36 -1.76 -3.55
CA ASN A 29 -18.63 -1.32 -4.91
C ASN A 29 -17.36 -1.28 -5.77
N TYR A 30 -16.23 -0.85 -5.20
CA TYR A 30 -14.93 -0.93 -5.89
C TYR A 30 -14.56 -2.38 -6.26
N MET A 31 -14.67 -3.31 -5.30
CA MET A 31 -14.37 -4.73 -5.53
C MET A 31 -15.32 -5.38 -6.55
N ALA A 32 -16.59 -4.95 -6.59
CA ALA A 32 -17.59 -5.41 -7.54
C ALA A 32 -17.54 -4.70 -8.91
N ASP A 33 -16.71 -3.66 -9.06
CA ASP A 33 -16.72 -2.73 -10.19
C ASP A 33 -18.08 -2.04 -10.43
N ASP A 34 -18.87 -1.83 -9.37
CA ASP A 34 -20.16 -1.13 -9.38
C ASP A 34 -19.97 0.38 -9.26
N ARG A 35 -20.04 1.07 -10.41
CA ARG A 35 -19.57 2.45 -10.56
C ARG A 35 -20.58 3.46 -10.02
N LEU A 36 -20.06 4.47 -9.34
CA LEU A 36 -20.79 5.66 -8.95
C LEU A 36 -20.84 6.68 -10.11
N LEU A 37 -22.04 7.09 -10.51
CA LEU A 37 -22.22 8.07 -11.58
C LEU A 37 -21.85 9.48 -11.12
N SER A 38 -21.43 10.33 -12.06
CA SER A 38 -21.04 11.71 -11.76
C SER A 38 -22.14 12.54 -11.11
N THR A 39 -23.38 12.35 -11.53
CA THR A 39 -24.56 13.01 -10.99
C THR A 39 -24.87 12.61 -9.54
N GLN A 40 -24.31 11.49 -9.07
CA GLN A 40 -24.55 10.96 -7.73
C GLN A 40 -23.45 11.32 -6.73
N ARG A 41 -22.34 11.93 -7.16
CA ARG A 41 -21.18 12.21 -6.30
C ARG A 41 -21.33 13.43 -5.39
N PHE A 42 -22.23 14.34 -5.72
CA PHE A 42 -22.29 15.62 -5.02
C PHE A 42 -22.72 15.45 -3.57
N GLY A 43 -21.92 15.98 -2.64
CA GLY A 43 -22.23 16.00 -1.21
C GLY A 43 -22.16 14.64 -0.52
N ILE A 44 -21.53 13.63 -1.13
CA ILE A 44 -21.33 12.32 -0.51
C ILE A 44 -19.84 11.92 -0.57
N PRO A 45 -19.32 11.18 0.44
CA PRO A 45 -18.02 10.54 0.33
C PRO A 45 -18.00 9.50 -0.78
N TYR A 46 -16.85 9.34 -1.44
CA TYR A 46 -16.66 8.33 -2.48
C TYR A 46 -15.19 7.94 -2.62
N ILE A 47 -14.95 6.85 -3.34
CA ILE A 47 -13.63 6.40 -3.75
C ILE A 47 -13.43 6.77 -5.21
N GLN A 48 -12.27 7.29 -5.57
CA GLN A 48 -11.84 7.39 -6.96
C GLN A 48 -10.57 6.57 -7.20
N VAL A 49 -10.52 5.90 -8.34
CA VAL A 49 -9.42 5.00 -8.69
C VAL A 49 -8.91 5.33 -10.09
N PHE A 50 -7.62 5.59 -10.18
CA PHE A 50 -6.91 5.85 -11.42
C PHE A 50 -6.36 4.54 -11.95
N TYR A 51 -6.58 4.28 -13.23
CA TYR A 51 -6.17 3.05 -13.91
C TYR A 51 -5.28 3.35 -15.09
N ASN A 52 -4.43 2.39 -15.43
CA ASN A 52 -3.80 2.34 -16.75
C ASN A 52 -4.77 1.86 -17.85
N ASP A 53 -4.28 1.79 -19.07
CA ASP A 53 -5.01 1.36 -20.28
C ASP A 53 -5.50 -0.09 -20.21
N GLN A 54 -4.88 -0.92 -19.36
CA GLN A 54 -5.30 -2.31 -19.13
C GLN A 54 -6.19 -2.48 -17.89
N LYS A 55 -6.75 -1.39 -17.34
CA LYS A 55 -7.62 -1.42 -16.15
C LYS A 55 -6.92 -1.98 -14.90
N VAL A 56 -5.61 -1.78 -14.78
CA VAL A 56 -4.87 -2.04 -13.54
C VAL A 56 -4.91 -0.78 -12.66
N PRO A 57 -5.33 -0.87 -11.38
CA PRO A 57 -5.42 0.29 -10.51
C PRO A 57 -4.02 0.78 -10.12
N LEU A 58 -3.76 2.07 -10.27
CA LEU A 58 -2.47 2.70 -9.96
C LEU A 58 -2.53 3.51 -8.67
N ILE A 59 -3.64 4.23 -8.49
CA ILE A 59 -3.88 5.10 -7.34
C ILE A 59 -5.35 4.93 -6.93
N LYS A 60 -5.61 4.77 -5.64
CA LYS A 60 -6.95 4.80 -5.05
C LYS A 60 -7.01 5.90 -4.00
N GLU A 61 -8.02 6.75 -4.07
CA GLU A 61 -8.22 7.84 -3.14
C GLU A 61 -9.60 7.75 -2.52
N SER A 62 -9.67 8.01 -1.22
CA SER A 62 -10.94 8.19 -0.51
C SER A 62 -11.18 9.69 -0.30
N LEU A 63 -12.34 10.15 -0.73
CA LEU A 63 -12.76 11.54 -0.70
C LEU A 63 -13.94 11.68 0.26
N ASP A 64 -13.95 12.79 1.01
CA ASP A 64 -15.09 13.14 1.85
C ASP A 64 -16.22 13.82 1.05
N ALA A 65 -17.30 14.20 1.74
CA ALA A 65 -18.45 14.86 1.12
C ALA A 65 -18.15 16.24 0.53
N SER A 66 -17.04 16.89 0.92
CA SER A 66 -16.57 18.16 0.37
C SER A 66 -15.70 17.97 -0.88
N GLY A 67 -15.26 16.73 -1.15
CA GLY A 67 -14.34 16.39 -2.23
C GLY A 67 -12.87 16.46 -1.82
N GLU A 68 -12.56 16.59 -0.53
CA GLU A 68 -11.20 16.54 -0.03
C GLU A 68 -10.71 15.09 0.10
N VAL A 69 -9.48 14.83 -0.37
CA VAL A 69 -8.83 13.53 -0.25
C VAL A 69 -8.27 13.38 1.16
N PHE A 70 -8.79 12.44 1.94
CA PHE A 70 -8.31 12.17 3.30
C PHE A 70 -7.43 10.91 3.40
N SER A 71 -7.42 10.08 2.36
CA SER A 71 -6.57 8.88 2.26
C SER A 71 -6.21 8.60 0.81
N ARG A 72 -4.97 8.19 0.56
CA ARG A 72 -4.48 7.76 -0.76
C ARG A 72 -3.67 6.48 -0.65
N GLU A 73 -3.94 5.55 -1.54
CA GLU A 73 -3.16 4.36 -1.76
C GLU A 73 -2.50 4.42 -3.14
N VAL A 74 -1.23 4.04 -3.23
CA VAL A 74 -0.47 3.96 -4.49
C VAL A 74 0.03 2.53 -4.68
N PHE A 75 -0.21 1.98 -5.86
CA PHE A 75 0.10 0.59 -6.21
C PHE A 75 1.31 0.55 -7.15
N GLU A 76 2.32 -0.24 -6.80
CA GLU A 76 3.50 -0.49 -7.63
C GLU A 76 3.50 -1.92 -8.14
N TYR A 77 3.73 -2.07 -9.44
CA TYR A 77 3.74 -3.36 -10.13
C TYR A 77 5.13 -3.62 -10.71
N ASN A 78 5.54 -4.89 -10.72
CA ASN A 78 6.74 -5.30 -11.45
C ASN A 78 6.47 -5.39 -12.97
N ASN A 79 7.50 -5.71 -13.75
CA ASN A 79 7.43 -5.87 -15.21
C ASN A 79 6.46 -6.98 -15.65
N GLU A 80 6.15 -7.94 -14.77
CA GLU A 80 5.18 -9.02 -15.01
C GLU A 80 3.74 -8.62 -14.62
N LYS A 81 3.51 -7.33 -14.31
CA LYS A 81 2.21 -6.78 -13.86
C LYS A 81 1.71 -7.35 -12.53
N LYS A 82 2.60 -7.89 -11.71
CA LYS A 82 2.29 -8.33 -10.34
C LYS A 82 2.46 -7.18 -9.36
N LEU A 83 1.48 -7.00 -8.47
CA LEU A 83 1.57 -6.03 -7.38
C LEU A 83 2.74 -6.41 -6.47
N ILE A 84 3.67 -5.48 -6.26
CA ILE A 84 4.85 -5.67 -5.40
C ILE A 84 4.87 -4.73 -4.22
N ARG A 85 4.23 -3.55 -4.31
CA ARG A 85 4.10 -2.62 -3.19
C ARG A 85 2.78 -1.87 -3.21
N GLN A 86 2.28 -1.55 -2.01
CA GLN A 86 1.13 -0.69 -1.79
C GLN A 86 1.49 0.33 -0.71
N PHE A 87 1.56 1.60 -1.10
CA PHE A 87 1.85 2.71 -0.21
C PHE A 87 0.55 3.31 0.31
N PHE A 88 0.48 3.59 1.61
CA PHE A 88 -0.64 4.27 2.25
C PHE A 88 -0.19 5.66 2.68
N LEU A 89 -0.88 6.68 2.20
CA LEU A 89 -0.60 8.08 2.47
C LEU A 89 -1.77 8.69 3.25
N ASN A 90 -1.44 9.51 4.25
CA ASN A 90 -2.43 10.27 5.02
C ASN A 90 -2.91 11.53 4.27
N SER A 91 -3.77 12.32 4.91
CA SER A 91 -4.31 13.58 4.37
C SER A 91 -3.24 14.61 3.98
N ASP A 92 -2.07 14.58 4.63
CA ASP A 92 -0.92 15.44 4.29
C ASP A 92 -0.10 14.90 3.09
N GLN A 93 -0.54 13.81 2.47
CA GLN A 93 0.20 13.04 1.47
C GLN A 93 1.55 12.49 1.98
N LYS A 94 1.69 12.37 3.31
CA LYS A 94 2.87 11.74 3.92
C LYS A 94 2.65 10.23 4.02
N PRO A 95 3.70 9.42 3.82
CA PRO A 95 3.62 7.99 4.08
C PRO A 95 3.18 7.71 5.51
N ASP A 96 2.14 6.90 5.66
CA ASP A 96 1.67 6.35 6.93
C ASP A 96 2.18 4.93 7.09
N SER A 97 1.97 4.10 6.07
CA SER A 97 2.46 2.72 6.03
C SER A 97 2.72 2.23 4.60
N LEU A 98 3.37 1.08 4.48
CA LEU A 98 3.65 0.41 3.22
C LEU A 98 3.48 -1.09 3.40
N ILE A 99 2.88 -1.75 2.41
CA ILE A 99 2.94 -3.22 2.28
C ILE A 99 3.87 -3.55 1.12
N GLN A 100 4.87 -4.39 1.38
CA GLN A 100 5.66 -5.03 0.33
C GLN A 100 5.29 -6.51 0.25
N PHE A 101 5.06 -6.99 -0.97
CA PHE A 101 4.65 -8.36 -1.23
C PHE A 101 5.82 -9.22 -1.71
N GLY A 102 5.78 -10.49 -1.36
CA GLY A 102 6.63 -11.51 -1.97
C GLY A 102 7.53 -12.22 -0.98
N ILE A 103 7.96 -13.41 -1.38
CA ILE A 103 8.85 -14.25 -0.58
C ILE A 103 10.25 -13.66 -0.49
N ASP A 104 10.67 -12.86 -1.47
CA ASP A 104 12.01 -12.28 -1.54
C ASP A 104 12.12 -10.90 -0.87
N GLU A 105 11.14 -10.51 -0.04
CA GLU A 105 11.25 -9.28 0.76
C GLU A 105 12.35 -9.47 1.84
N PRO A 106 13.40 -8.63 1.88
CA PRO A 106 14.58 -8.88 2.70
C PRO A 106 14.33 -9.07 4.20
N TRP A 107 13.49 -8.25 4.83
CA TRP A 107 13.24 -8.35 6.27
C TRP A 107 12.49 -9.63 6.63
N SER A 108 11.54 -10.03 5.81
CA SER A 108 10.80 -11.28 5.95
C SER A 108 11.71 -12.48 5.72
N GLU A 109 12.66 -12.40 4.79
CA GLU A 109 13.63 -13.47 4.55
C GLU A 109 14.54 -13.68 5.77
N GLU A 110 15.08 -12.59 6.31
CA GLU A 110 15.89 -12.64 7.53
C GLU A 110 15.09 -13.13 8.73
N PHE A 111 13.87 -12.63 8.92
CA PHE A 111 13.00 -13.06 10.01
C PHE A 111 12.71 -14.56 9.94
N ARG A 112 12.41 -15.09 8.75
CA ARG A 112 12.15 -16.53 8.56
C ARG A 112 13.37 -17.41 8.81
N LYS A 113 14.61 -16.89 8.67
CA LYS A 113 15.81 -17.65 9.02
C LYS A 113 15.85 -17.99 10.51
N ALA A 114 15.33 -17.10 11.36
CA ALA A 114 15.24 -17.27 12.81
C ALA A 114 14.05 -18.14 13.29
N LEU A 115 13.08 -18.45 12.42
CA LEU A 115 11.95 -19.30 12.79
C LEU A 115 12.37 -20.76 13.00
N ILE A 116 12.00 -21.31 14.17
CA ILE A 116 12.26 -22.71 14.55
C ILE A 116 11.56 -23.68 13.60
N ASN A 117 10.31 -23.38 13.21
CA ASN A 117 9.50 -24.22 12.33
C ASN A 117 9.30 -23.53 10.97
N LYS A 118 10.05 -23.96 9.96
CA LYS A 118 9.92 -23.49 8.58
C LYS A 118 8.91 -24.38 7.85
N THR A 119 7.62 -24.10 7.98
CA THR A 119 6.61 -24.77 7.14
C THR A 119 6.80 -24.33 5.69
N ARG A 120 7.27 -25.24 4.84
CA ARG A 120 7.52 -24.97 3.41
C ARG A 120 6.19 -24.61 2.72
N GLY A 121 6.13 -23.43 2.09
CA GLY A 121 5.01 -23.01 1.23
C GLY A 121 4.11 -21.88 1.76
N TYR A 122 4.18 -21.51 3.05
CA TYR A 122 3.30 -20.47 3.62
C TYR A 122 3.69 -19.03 3.28
N PHE A 123 4.86 -18.82 2.67
CA PHE A 123 5.44 -17.49 2.52
C PHE A 123 5.41 -16.95 1.08
N THR A 124 4.97 -17.76 0.11
CA THR A 124 4.77 -17.29 -1.26
C THR A 124 3.69 -16.22 -1.28
N GLY A 125 4.02 -15.00 -1.71
CA GLY A 125 3.07 -13.88 -1.72
C GLY A 125 2.77 -13.30 -0.35
N GLN A 126 3.59 -13.60 0.67
CA GLN A 126 3.48 -13.00 2.00
C GLN A 126 3.56 -11.47 1.94
N GLU A 127 3.06 -10.83 2.99
CA GLU A 127 3.02 -9.38 3.14
C GLU A 127 3.94 -8.95 4.28
N SER A 128 4.75 -7.92 4.02
CA SER A 128 5.54 -7.21 5.01
C SER A 128 5.00 -5.80 5.14
N LYS A 129 4.29 -5.54 6.24
CA LYS A 129 3.66 -4.25 6.53
C LYS A 129 4.59 -3.40 7.38
N PHE A 130 5.15 -2.36 6.78
CA PHE A 130 5.98 -1.34 7.42
C PHE A 130 5.08 -0.24 7.97
N ILE A 131 5.16 0.01 9.26
CA ILE A 131 4.38 1.04 9.95
C ILE A 131 5.34 2.13 10.41
N LEU A 132 5.02 3.39 10.10
CA LEU A 132 5.85 4.53 10.44
C LEU A 132 5.36 5.22 11.72
N ASN A 133 6.31 5.78 12.48
CA ASN A 133 6.00 6.66 13.62
C ASN A 133 5.80 8.12 13.15
N ALA A 134 5.43 9.00 14.09
CA ALA A 134 5.23 10.43 13.82
C ALA A 134 6.47 11.16 13.27
N SER A 135 7.67 10.60 13.44
CA SER A 135 8.93 11.11 12.91
C SER A 135 9.27 10.55 11.51
N ASN A 136 8.34 9.83 10.87
CA ASN A 136 8.52 9.13 9.59
C ASN A 136 9.64 8.09 9.61
N GLN A 137 9.88 7.45 10.75
CA GLN A 137 10.79 6.30 10.88
C GLN A 137 9.98 5.01 11.00
N ILE A 138 10.54 3.89 10.58
CA ILE A 138 9.87 2.58 10.70
C ILE A 138 9.75 2.25 12.19
N GLU A 139 8.55 2.20 12.72
CA GLU A 139 8.29 1.79 14.09
C GLU A 139 8.35 0.25 14.20
N LYS A 140 7.71 -0.43 13.25
CA LYS A 140 7.63 -1.89 13.21
C LYS A 140 7.38 -2.42 11.81
N ILE A 141 7.75 -3.67 11.60
CA ILE A 141 7.41 -4.47 10.42
C ILE A 141 6.60 -5.66 10.89
N GLN A 142 5.39 -5.83 10.35
CA GLN A 142 4.53 -6.97 10.64
C GLN A 142 4.47 -7.89 9.44
N PHE A 143 4.59 -9.20 9.67
CA PHE A 143 4.60 -10.19 8.61
C PHE A 143 3.33 -11.04 8.61
N TYR A 144 2.71 -11.14 7.43
CA TYR A 144 1.46 -11.88 7.22
C TYR A 144 1.62 -12.88 6.08
N ASN A 145 1.00 -14.06 6.21
CA ASN A 145 0.88 -14.98 5.08
C ASN A 145 -0.25 -14.54 4.13
N VAL A 146 -0.40 -15.23 3.00
CA VAL A 146 -1.47 -14.96 2.01
C VAL A 146 -2.90 -15.14 2.51
N GLN A 147 -3.09 -15.75 3.70
CA GLN A 147 -4.39 -15.89 4.35
C GLN A 147 -4.67 -14.73 5.32
N GLY A 148 -3.77 -13.74 5.42
CA GLY A 148 -3.87 -12.65 6.38
C GLY A 148 -3.50 -13.04 7.81
N LEU A 149 -2.89 -14.21 8.04
CA LEU A 149 -2.44 -14.62 9.37
C LEU A 149 -1.07 -14.03 9.67
N ARG A 150 -0.97 -13.29 10.77
CA ARG A 150 0.29 -12.72 11.25
C ARG A 150 1.19 -13.82 11.79
N TYR A 151 2.42 -13.92 11.28
CA TYR A 151 3.40 -14.92 11.74
C TYR A 151 4.61 -14.30 12.44
N GLY A 152 4.74 -12.98 12.44
CA GLY A 152 5.89 -12.32 13.07
C GLY A 152 5.81 -10.80 13.07
N GLN A 153 6.75 -10.19 13.81
CA GLN A 153 6.96 -8.76 13.87
C GLN A 153 8.42 -8.45 14.22
N ILE A 154 8.95 -7.33 13.71
CA ILE A 154 10.18 -6.68 14.16
C ILE A 154 9.81 -5.29 14.66
N ASP A 155 10.24 -4.94 15.86
CA ASP A 155 10.09 -3.61 16.44
C ASP A 155 11.42 -2.86 16.42
N PHE A 156 11.37 -1.57 16.07
CA PHE A 156 12.54 -0.71 15.98
C PHE A 156 12.54 0.28 17.13
N ILE A 157 13.63 0.29 17.90
CA ILE A 157 13.87 1.25 18.97
C ILE A 157 15.03 2.12 18.53
N TYR A 158 14.77 3.42 18.36
CA TYR A 158 15.77 4.40 17.99
C TYR A 158 16.29 5.07 19.25
N ASP A 159 17.60 5.00 19.48
CA ASP A 159 18.25 5.82 20.48
C ASP A 159 18.53 7.20 19.87
N HIS A 160 18.10 8.25 20.57
CA HIS A 160 18.22 9.65 20.15
C HIS A 160 19.29 10.40 20.96
N LEU A 161 20.31 9.69 21.45
CA LEU A 161 21.49 10.29 22.08
C LEU A 161 22.18 11.34 21.19
#